data_AF-A0A0G3H6T2-F1
#
_entry.id   AF-A0A0G3H6T2-F1
#
_cell.length_a   1.000
_cell.length_b   1.000
_cell.length_c   1.000
_cell.angle_alpha   90.00
_cell.angle_beta   90.00
_cell.angle_gamma   90.00
#
_symmetry.space_group_name_H-M   'P 1'
#
loop_
_entity.id
_entity.type
_entity.pdbx_description
1 polymer ?
#
loop_
_entity_poly.entity_id
_entity_poly.type
_entity_poly.pdbx_seq_one_letter_code
_entity_poly.pdbx_strand_id
1 'polypeptide(L)'
;MTLHDPRFDTLYPDVDPQDSLPLSVAERLAISVAGGVLAFGAAYGDLIITGVGAALVLLALFAASRNTGRRIRSEARDRFPQLEWSENNFIEHRWMSWALPLAWLGIAVLSLLVLWLVPPAFALTGATAVGLVSAAILWFAPGLSPRWS
;
A
#
# COMPACT_ATOMS: atom_id res chain seq x y z
N MET A 1 -12.34 10.95 -27.12
CA MET A 1 -12.27 12.40 -27.38
C MET A 1 -11.97 13.03 -26.03
N THR A 2 -10.69 13.30 -25.75
CA THR A 2 -10.25 13.80 -24.44
C THR A 2 -10.86 15.18 -24.23
N LEU A 3 -11.63 15.35 -23.16
CA LEU A 3 -12.16 16.65 -22.75
C LEU A 3 -10.97 17.49 -22.27
N HIS A 4 -10.38 18.29 -23.17
CA HIS A 4 -9.30 19.20 -22.83
C HIS A 4 -9.92 20.50 -22.31
N ASP A 5 -9.89 20.73 -21.00
CA ASP A 5 -10.28 22.00 -20.42
C ASP A 5 -9.04 22.92 -20.40
N PRO A 6 -8.99 24.00 -21.20
CA PRO A 6 -7.81 24.86 -21.28
C PRO A 6 -7.46 25.54 -19.95
N ARG A 7 -8.41 25.61 -19.00
CA ARG A 7 -8.14 26.10 -17.65
C ARG A 7 -7.34 25.09 -16.82
N PHE A 8 -7.53 23.81 -17.07
CA PHE A 8 -6.78 22.75 -16.40
C PHE A 8 -5.29 22.84 -16.76
N ASP A 9 -4.97 22.90 -18.06
CA ASP A 9 -3.58 22.95 -18.54
C ASP A 9 -2.83 24.20 -18.04
N THR A 10 -3.55 25.30 -17.78
CA THR A 10 -2.96 26.53 -17.23
C THR A 10 -2.68 26.43 -15.73
N LEU A 11 -3.55 25.75 -14.97
CA LEU A 11 -3.48 25.66 -13.51
C LEU A 11 -2.62 24.49 -13.02
N TYR A 12 -2.58 23.40 -13.80
CA TYR A 12 -1.89 22.16 -13.46
C TYR A 12 -1.09 21.62 -14.66
N PRO A 13 -0.11 22.38 -15.19
CA PRO A 13 0.65 21.99 -16.38
C PRO A 13 1.45 20.69 -16.20
N ASP A 14 1.76 20.33 -14.95
CA ASP A 14 2.57 19.14 -14.61
C ASP A 14 1.72 17.90 -14.25
N VAL A 15 0.39 17.97 -14.34
CA VAL A 15 -0.52 16.88 -13.93
C VAL A 15 -1.22 16.30 -15.16
N ASP A 16 -0.95 15.04 -15.48
CA ASP A 16 -1.70 14.31 -16.50
C ASP A 16 -2.80 13.46 -15.84
N PRO A 17 -4.10 13.69 -16.10
CA PRO A 17 -5.19 12.90 -15.55
C PRO A 17 -5.13 11.39 -15.87
N GLN A 18 -4.54 11.02 -17.01
CA GLN A 18 -4.48 9.61 -17.45
C GLN A 18 -3.34 8.83 -16.79
N ASP A 19 -2.30 9.51 -16.31
CA ASP A 19 -1.20 8.86 -15.60
C ASP A 19 -1.45 8.84 -14.10
N SER A 20 -1.49 7.64 -13.53
CA SER A 20 -1.53 7.48 -12.07
C SER A 20 -0.18 7.83 -11.45
N LEU A 21 -0.19 8.35 -10.21
CA LEU A 21 1.04 8.63 -9.45
C LEU A 21 1.34 7.48 -8.49
N PRO A 22 2.16 6.48 -8.89
CA PRO A 22 2.43 5.32 -8.06
C PRO A 22 3.22 5.69 -6.80
N LEU A 23 3.28 4.76 -5.85
CA LEU A 23 4.18 4.87 -4.70
C LEU A 23 5.64 4.90 -5.16
N SER A 24 6.42 5.81 -4.58
CA SER A 24 7.86 5.82 -4.76
C SER A 24 8.45 4.54 -4.17
N VAL A 25 9.64 4.16 -4.66
CA VAL A 25 10.37 2.98 -4.17
C VAL A 25 10.58 3.05 -2.66
N ALA A 26 10.88 4.24 -2.13
CA ALA A 26 11.10 4.45 -0.69
C ALA A 26 9.81 4.29 0.13
N GLU A 27 8.69 4.88 -0.31
CA GLU A 27 7.40 4.74 0.38
C GLU A 27 6.94 3.27 0.40
N ARG A 28 7.11 2.58 -0.74
CA ARG A 28 6.79 1.16 -0.85
C ARG A 28 7.68 0.30 0.04
N LEU A 29 8.97 0.57 0.07
CA LEU A 29 9.91 -0.14 0.96
C LEU A 29 9.54 0.07 2.42
N ALA A 30 9.20 1.29 2.81
CA ALA A 30 8.78 1.61 4.17
C ALA A 30 7.51 0.82 4.57
N ILE A 31 6.49 0.79 3.71
CA ILE A 31 5.25 0.04 3.97
C ILE A 31 5.53 -1.47 4.04
N SER A 32 6.32 -2.01 3.10
CA SER A 32 6.66 -3.44 3.07
C SER A 32 7.44 -3.89 4.30
N VAL A 33 8.46 -3.13 4.70
CA VAL A 33 9.27 -3.44 5.89
C VAL A 33 8.42 -3.31 7.15
N ALA A 34 7.64 -2.23 7.29
CA ALA A 34 6.76 -2.06 8.43
C ALA A 34 5.73 -3.18 8.56
N GLY A 35 5.12 -3.59 7.45
CA GLY A 35 4.19 -4.72 7.41
C GLY A 35 4.86 -6.06 7.75
N GLY A 36 6.11 -6.25 7.33
CA GLY A 36 6.92 -7.41 7.74
C GLY A 36 7.21 -7.45 9.25
N VAL A 37 7.55 -6.30 9.85
CA VAL A 37 7.76 -6.18 11.31
C VAL A 37 6.46 -6.45 12.07
N LEU A 38 5.34 -5.93 11.59
CA LEU A 38 4.02 -6.19 12.15
C LEU A 38 3.68 -7.69 12.12
N ALA A 39 3.86 -8.33 10.96
CA ALA A 39 3.59 -9.76 10.78
C ALA A 39 4.52 -10.63 11.63
N PHE A 40 5.80 -10.27 11.74
CA PHE A 40 6.75 -10.92 12.64
C PHE A 40 6.27 -10.88 14.09
N GLY A 41 5.92 -9.69 14.60
CA GLY A 41 5.44 -9.53 15.98
C GLY A 41 4.20 -10.37 16.24
N ALA A 42 3.25 -10.36 15.31
CA ALA A 42 2.01 -11.12 15.40
C ALA A 42 2.25 -12.63 15.40
N ALA A 43 3.14 -13.11 14.51
CA ALA A 43 3.49 -14.52 14.40
C ALA A 43 4.30 -15.03 15.61
N TYR A 44 5.15 -14.17 16.18
CA TYR A 44 5.94 -14.49 17.38
C TYR A 44 5.09 -14.43 18.67
N GLY A 45 3.97 -13.71 18.64
CA GLY A 45 3.11 -13.49 19.81
C GLY A 45 3.58 -12.37 20.73
N ASP A 46 4.40 -11.44 20.22
CA ASP A 46 4.90 -10.29 20.98
C ASP A 46 4.09 -9.03 20.65
N LEU A 47 3.31 -8.59 21.63
CA LEU A 47 2.43 -7.43 21.50
C LEU A 47 3.21 -6.11 21.32
N ILE A 48 4.41 -6.00 21.91
CA ILE A 48 5.24 -4.80 21.80
C ILE A 48 5.74 -4.66 20.36
N ILE A 49 6.30 -5.74 19.80
CA ILE A 49 6.80 -5.73 18.41
C ILE A 49 5.65 -5.54 17.42
N THR A 50 4.51 -6.19 17.67
CA THR A 50 3.28 -6.01 16.88
C THR A 50 2.83 -4.55 16.91
N GLY A 51 2.80 -3.93 18.09
CA GLY A 51 2.44 -2.52 18.26
C GLY A 51 3.39 -1.56 17.54
N VAL A 52 4.71 -1.80 17.63
CA VAL A 52 5.72 -1.04 16.89
C VAL A 52 5.51 -1.18 15.38
N GLY A 53 5.31 -2.40 14.89
CA GLY A 53 5.01 -2.66 13.48
C GLY A 53 3.77 -1.90 13.00
N ALA A 54 2.69 -1.93 13.79
CA ALA A 54 1.46 -1.20 13.46
C ALA A 54 1.69 0.32 13.39
N ALA A 55 2.42 0.88 14.35
CA ALA A 55 2.78 2.30 14.35
C ALA A 55 3.63 2.67 13.12
N LEU A 56 4.61 1.83 12.76
CA LEU A 56 5.42 2.03 11.56
C LEU A 56 4.60 1.99 10.27
N VAL A 57 3.63 1.07 10.16
CA VAL A 57 2.74 0.99 8.99
C VAL A 57 1.93 2.28 8.87
N LEU A 58 1.35 2.75 9.98
CA LEU A 58 0.58 4.01 10.01
C LEU A 58 1.43 5.21 9.64
N LEU A 59 2.65 5.29 10.17
CA LEU A 59 3.59 6.38 9.84
C LEU A 59 4.01 6.34 8.37
N ALA A 60 4.27 5.17 7.81
CA ALA A 60 4.62 5.02 6.40
C ALA A 60 3.48 5.46 5.48
N LEU A 61 2.25 5.04 5.79
CA LEU A 61 1.05 5.46 5.06
C LEU A 61 0.81 6.97 5.20
N PHE A 62 0.96 7.51 6.41
CA PHE A 62 0.84 8.94 6.66
C PHE A 62 1.88 9.73 5.87
N ALA A 63 3.15 9.34 5.90
CA ALA A 63 4.21 9.99 5.13
C ALA A 63 3.92 9.96 3.62
N ALA A 64 3.50 8.80 3.09
CA ALA A 64 3.14 8.66 1.68
C ALA A 64 1.94 9.54 1.28
N SER A 65 0.98 9.75 2.19
CA SER A 65 -0.18 10.64 1.96
C SER A 65 0.20 12.12 1.88
N ARG A 66 1.35 12.51 2.46
CA ARG A 66 1.80 13.90 2.50
C ARG A 66 2.61 14.31 1.26
N ASN A 67 2.81 13.40 0.31
CA ASN A 67 3.49 13.69 -0.94
C ASN A 67 2.81 14.85 -1.70
N THR A 68 3.57 15.91 -1.97
CA THR A 68 3.06 17.13 -2.61
C THR A 68 2.42 16.85 -3.96
N GLY A 69 2.98 15.94 -4.78
CA GLY A 69 2.42 15.60 -6.09
C GLY A 69 1.03 14.97 -5.98
N ARG A 70 0.84 14.05 -5.03
CA ARG A 70 -0.47 13.42 -4.79
C ARG A 70 -1.50 14.41 -4.25
N ARG A 71 -1.08 15.36 -3.42
CA ARG A 71 -1.95 16.43 -2.90
C ARG A 71 -2.42 17.37 -4.01
N ILE A 72 -1.50 17.84 -4.86
CA ILE A 72 -1.82 18.70 -6.00
C ILE A 72 -2.77 17.96 -6.95
N ARG A 73 -2.51 16.69 -7.23
CA ARG A 73 -3.40 15.85 -8.06
C ARG A 73 -4.80 15.69 -7.45
N SER A 74 -4.90 15.41 -6.14
CA SER A 74 -6.21 15.32 -5.48
C SER A 74 -6.99 16.63 -5.55
N GLU A 75 -6.30 17.76 -5.38
CA GLU A 75 -6.91 19.08 -5.50
C GLU A 75 -7.36 19.38 -6.94
N ALA A 76 -6.54 19.01 -7.93
CA ALA A 76 -6.88 19.14 -9.34
C ALA A 76 -8.11 18.29 -9.71
N ARG A 77 -8.20 17.07 -9.18
CA ARG A 77 -9.35 16.17 -9.37
C ARG A 77 -10.62 16.71 -8.74
N ASP A 78 -10.53 17.23 -7.52
CA ASP A 78 -11.70 17.80 -6.83
C ASP A 78 -12.22 19.06 -7.55
N ARG A 79 -11.34 19.82 -8.22
CA ARG A 79 -11.71 21.00 -9.02
C ARG A 79 -12.21 20.66 -10.42
N PHE A 80 -11.72 19.58 -11.03
CA PHE A 80 -12.06 19.15 -12.39
C PHE A 80 -12.50 17.68 -12.43
N PRO A 81 -13.61 17.31 -11.76
CA PRO A 81 -14.07 15.93 -11.66
C PRO A 81 -14.55 15.34 -13.01
N GLN A 82 -14.88 16.20 -13.97
CA GLN A 82 -15.36 15.81 -15.30
C GLN A 82 -14.28 15.24 -16.23
N LEU A 83 -13.00 15.39 -15.86
CA LEU A 83 -11.90 14.81 -16.63
C LEU A 83 -11.85 13.29 -16.39
N GLU A 84 -11.32 12.56 -17.37
CA GLU A 84 -11.19 11.11 -17.33
C GLU A 84 -9.97 10.72 -16.48
N TRP A 85 -10.09 10.88 -15.17
CA TRP A 85 -9.04 10.51 -14.22
C TRP A 85 -8.80 8.99 -14.25
N SER A 86 -7.54 8.55 -14.28
CA SER A 86 -7.18 7.14 -14.22
C SER A 86 -7.73 6.43 -12.97
N GLU A 87 -7.94 7.19 -11.89
CA GLU A 87 -8.61 6.74 -10.66
C GLU A 87 -10.11 6.41 -10.83
N ASN A 88 -10.78 6.91 -11.87
CA ASN A 88 -12.22 6.71 -12.10
C ASN A 88 -12.53 5.46 -12.93
N ASN A 89 -11.51 4.74 -13.43
CA ASN A 89 -11.69 3.52 -14.20
C ASN A 89 -12.22 2.36 -13.34
N PHE A 90 -13.55 2.25 -13.31
CA PHE A 90 -14.31 1.37 -12.42
C PHE A 90 -14.02 -0.14 -12.61
N ILE A 91 -13.79 -0.58 -13.85
CA ILE A 91 -13.56 -2.00 -14.17
C ILE A 91 -12.18 -2.45 -13.68
N GLU A 92 -11.16 -1.61 -13.87
CA GLU A 92 -9.79 -1.86 -13.43
C GLU A 92 -9.68 -1.77 -11.90
N HIS A 93 -10.41 -0.83 -11.28
CA HIS A 93 -10.46 -0.64 -9.83
C HIS A 93 -11.15 -1.78 -9.07
N ARG A 94 -12.09 -2.54 -9.66
CA ARG A 94 -12.85 -3.54 -8.90
C ARG A 94 -11.99 -4.69 -8.40
N TRP A 95 -11.08 -5.21 -9.21
CA TRP A 95 -10.15 -6.25 -8.76
C TRP A 95 -9.04 -5.64 -7.87
N MET A 96 -8.55 -4.46 -8.24
CA MET A 96 -7.48 -3.75 -7.52
C MET A 96 -7.88 -3.35 -6.10
N SER A 97 -9.15 -2.97 -5.90
CA SER A 97 -9.69 -2.56 -4.60
C SER A 97 -9.74 -3.69 -3.58
N TRP A 98 -9.86 -4.95 -4.03
CA TRP A 98 -9.86 -6.12 -3.14
C TRP A 98 -8.47 -6.72 -2.94
N ALA A 99 -7.52 -6.47 -3.85
CA ALA A 99 -6.19 -7.06 -3.79
C ALA A 99 -5.42 -6.71 -2.51
N LEU A 100 -5.43 -5.44 -2.11
CA LEU A 100 -4.70 -4.99 -0.91
C LEU A 100 -5.34 -5.51 0.41
N PRO A 101 -6.68 -5.45 0.61
CA PRO A 101 -7.32 -6.12 1.73
C PRO A 101 -7.05 -7.63 1.80
N LEU A 102 -7.06 -8.32 0.65
CA LEU A 102 -6.76 -9.75 0.59
C LEU A 102 -5.30 -10.06 0.95
N ALA A 103 -4.36 -9.20 0.55
CA ALA A 103 -2.96 -9.34 0.95
C ALA A 103 -2.80 -9.26 2.47
N TRP A 104 -3.44 -8.26 3.11
CA TRP A 104 -3.44 -8.14 4.57
C TRP A 104 -4.12 -9.32 5.28
N LEU A 105 -5.23 -9.81 4.73
CA LEU A 105 -5.91 -10.99 5.26
C LEU A 105 -5.02 -12.24 5.15
N GLY A 106 -4.34 -12.43 4.02
CA GLY A 106 -3.37 -13.52 3.85
C GLY A 106 -2.23 -13.45 4.86
N ILE A 107 -1.67 -12.26 5.09
CA ILE A 107 -0.63 -12.03 6.11
C ILE A 107 -1.13 -12.36 7.51
N ALA A 108 -2.35 -11.93 7.86
CA ALA A 108 -2.95 -12.21 9.15
C ALA A 108 -3.16 -13.72 9.37
N VAL A 109 -3.68 -14.44 8.37
CA VAL A 109 -3.86 -15.89 8.42
C VAL A 109 -2.51 -16.60 8.56
N LEU A 110 -1.49 -16.21 7.78
CA LEU A 110 -0.15 -16.78 7.89
C LEU A 110 0.46 -16.57 9.28
N SER A 111 0.28 -15.37 9.85
CA SER A 111 0.80 -15.04 11.18
C SER A 111 0.11 -15.89 12.26
N LEU A 112 -1.22 -16.06 12.18
CA LEU A 112 -1.98 -16.90 13.10
C LEU A 112 -1.60 -18.38 13.00
N LEU A 113 -1.39 -18.89 11.78
CA LEU A 113 -0.96 -20.26 11.56
C LEU A 113 0.41 -20.51 12.21
N VAL A 114 1.36 -19.58 12.07
CA VAL A 114 2.66 -19.72 12.74
C VAL A 114 2.53 -19.64 14.25
N LEU A 115 1.75 -18.69 14.76
CA LEU A 115 1.55 -18.52 16.20
C LEU A 115 0.96 -19.78 16.86
N TRP A 116 0.03 -20.48 16.19
CA TRP A 116 -0.70 -21.61 16.76
C TRP A 116 -0.08 -22.97 16.45
N LEU A 117 0.52 -23.16 15.27
CA LEU A 117 0.97 -24.47 14.81
C LEU A 117 2.47 -24.71 14.97
N VAL A 118 3.28 -23.65 15.03
CA VAL A 118 4.75 -23.80 15.12
C VAL A 118 5.15 -24.04 16.58
N PRO A 119 5.89 -25.14 16.87
CA PRO A 119 6.37 -25.39 18.22
C PRO A 119 7.26 -24.24 18.73
N PRO A 120 7.26 -23.94 20.04
CA PRO A 120 8.03 -22.82 20.60
C PRO A 120 9.52 -22.84 20.25
N ALA A 121 10.11 -24.03 20.09
CA ALA A 121 11.51 -24.19 19.68
C ALA A 121 11.84 -23.55 18.31
N PHE A 122 10.84 -23.40 17.43
CA PHE A 122 10.99 -22.83 16.09
C PHE A 122 10.25 -21.49 15.93
N ALA A 123 9.68 -20.92 17.00
CA ALA A 123 8.86 -19.72 16.93
C ALA A 123 9.61 -18.53 16.33
N LEU A 124 10.87 -18.31 16.71
CA LEU A 124 11.69 -17.23 16.15
C LEU A 124 11.90 -17.39 14.64
N THR A 125 12.27 -18.60 14.20
CA THR A 125 12.52 -18.90 12.78
C THR A 125 11.24 -18.80 11.96
N GLY A 126 10.12 -19.32 12.49
CA GLY A 126 8.80 -19.25 11.87
C GLY A 126 8.31 -17.81 11.73
N ALA A 127 8.41 -17.01 12.79
CA ALA A 127 8.04 -15.60 12.77
C ALA A 127 8.91 -14.80 11.79
N THR A 128 10.22 -15.07 11.74
CA THR A 128 11.14 -14.45 10.79
C THR A 128 10.75 -14.75 9.34
N ALA A 129 10.42 -16.01 9.04
CA ALA A 129 9.96 -16.41 7.72
C ALA A 129 8.66 -15.68 7.33
N VAL A 130 7.69 -15.60 8.24
CA VAL A 130 6.42 -14.88 7.99
C VAL A 130 6.66 -13.39 7.78
N GLY A 131 7.54 -12.76 8.56
CA GLY A 131 7.88 -11.35 8.39
C GLY A 131 8.45 -11.06 7.00
N LEU A 132 9.39 -11.89 6.52
CA LEU A 132 9.99 -11.75 5.20
C LEU A 132 8.98 -12.00 4.07
N VAL A 133 8.17 -13.07 4.19
CA VAL A 133 7.12 -13.38 3.21
C VAL A 133 6.09 -12.26 3.14
N SER A 134 5.68 -11.71 4.29
CA SER A 134 4.71 -10.62 4.35
C SER A 134 5.26 -9.33 3.72
N ALA A 135 6.53 -9.01 3.98
CA ALA A 135 7.19 -7.89 3.32
C ALA A 135 7.24 -8.08 1.79
N ALA A 136 7.54 -9.29 1.31
CA ALA A 136 7.54 -9.61 -0.11
C ALA A 136 6.14 -9.52 -0.74
N ILE A 137 5.11 -10.02 -0.05
CA ILE A 137 3.70 -9.90 -0.48
C ILE A 137 3.35 -8.43 -0.66
N LEU A 138 3.60 -7.58 0.34
CA LEU A 138 3.31 -6.15 0.26
C LEU A 138 4.15 -5.43 -0.80
N TRP A 139 5.40 -5.87 -1.01
CA TRP A 139 6.26 -5.30 -2.04
C TRP A 139 5.74 -5.54 -3.45
N PHE A 140 5.06 -6.65 -3.71
CA PHE A 140 4.47 -6.96 -5.01
C PHE A 140 2.96 -6.76 -5.07
N ALA A 141 2.34 -6.30 -3.96
CA ALA A 141 0.90 -6.15 -3.87
C ALA A 141 0.36 -5.18 -4.94
N PRO A 142 -0.74 -5.53 -5.61
CA PRO A 142 -1.48 -4.60 -6.46
C PRO A 142 -1.97 -3.41 -5.61
N GLY A 143 -1.85 -2.19 -6.14
CA GLY A 143 -2.11 -0.94 -5.41
C GLY A 143 -0.92 -0.38 -4.62
N LEU A 144 0.13 -1.17 -4.36
CA LEU A 144 1.41 -0.67 -3.82
C LEU A 144 2.51 -0.60 -4.86
N SER A 145 2.58 -1.59 -5.76
CA SER A 145 3.64 -1.67 -6.76
C SER A 145 3.25 -1.04 -8.10
N PRO A 146 4.17 -0.30 -8.78
CA PRO A 146 3.90 0.34 -10.07
C PRO A 146 3.70 -0.64 -11.25
N ARG A 147 3.73 -1.95 -10.99
CA ARG A 147 3.59 -2.97 -12.04
C ARG A 147 2.14 -3.23 -12.41
N TRP A 148 1.22 -2.72 -11.61
CA TRP A 148 -0.22 -2.92 -11.75
C TRP A 148 -0.95 -1.59 -11.95
N SER A 149 -0.21 -0.52 -12.22
CA SER A 149 -0.69 0.86 -12.38
C SER A 149 -0.59 1.32 -13.81
#